data_AF-A0A963LGU3-F1
#
_entry.id   AF-A0A963LGU3-F1
#
_cell.length_a   1.000
_cell.length_b   1.000
_cell.length_c   1.000
_cell.angle_alpha   90.00
_cell.angle_beta   90.00
_cell.angle_gamma   90.00
#
_symmetry.space_group_name_H-M   'P 1'
#
loop_
_entity.id
_entity.type
_entity.pdbx_description
1 polymer ?
#
loop_
_entity_poly.entity_id
_entity_poly.type
_entity_poly.pdbx_seq_one_letter_code
_entity_poly.pdbx_strand_id
1 'polypeptide(L)'
;PYGAAAMQVMEHLGLREALAPRFVQGENIAQTQQFVATGNAELGFVALAQVWRDGRIAEGSGWIVPAALHAPIRQDAVLLDPGRDRPAALALMRYLRGDAARAVIRGFGYALPAASDVQ
;
A
#
# COMPACT_ATOMS: atom_id res chain seq x y z
N PRO A 1 0.19 1.05 -8.16
CA PRO A 1 1.54 1.36 -7.64
C PRO A 1 2.29 0.15 -7.06
N TYR A 2 1.62 -0.77 -6.35
CA TYR A 2 2.28 -1.88 -5.64
C TYR A 2 3.10 -2.82 -6.54
N GLY A 3 2.55 -3.25 -7.68
CA GLY A 3 3.30 -4.10 -8.63
C GLY A 3 4.55 -3.41 -9.17
N ALA A 4 4.49 -2.10 -9.46
CA ALA A 4 5.66 -1.34 -9.88
C ALA A 4 6.75 -1.27 -8.79
N ALA A 5 6.35 -1.06 -7.53
CA ALA A 5 7.29 -1.08 -6.41
C ALA A 5 7.92 -2.47 -6.22
N ALA A 6 7.15 -3.56 -6.36
CA ALA A 6 7.67 -4.92 -6.32
C ALA A 6 8.74 -5.17 -7.41
N MET A 7 8.47 -4.71 -8.64
CA MET A 7 9.45 -4.80 -9.73
C MET A 7 10.73 -4.02 -9.43
N GLN A 8 10.61 -2.79 -8.91
CA GLN A 8 11.78 -1.99 -8.50
C GLN A 8 12.63 -2.69 -7.45
N VAL A 9 11.99 -3.34 -6.45
CA VAL A 9 12.71 -4.10 -5.42
C VAL A 9 13.48 -5.25 -6.06
N MET A 10 12.82 -6.03 -6.92
CA MET A 10 13.46 -7.16 -7.59
C MET A 10 14.59 -6.72 -8.54
N GLU A 11 14.46 -5.55 -9.17
CA GLU A 11 15.52 -4.95 -9.98
C GLU A 11 16.71 -4.50 -9.13
N HIS A 12 16.48 -3.77 -8.04
CA HIS A 12 17.54 -3.32 -7.12
C HIS A 12 18.31 -4.49 -6.51
N LEU A 13 17.63 -5.62 -6.28
CA LEU A 13 18.25 -6.84 -5.74
C LEU A 13 18.85 -7.74 -6.84
N GLY A 14 18.73 -7.40 -8.13
CA GLY A 14 19.21 -8.24 -9.23
C GLY A 14 18.47 -9.57 -9.40
N LEU A 15 17.25 -9.69 -8.88
CA LEU A 15 16.45 -10.92 -8.84
C LEU A 15 15.42 -11.02 -9.96
N ARG A 16 15.12 -9.92 -10.66
CA ARG A 16 14.03 -9.84 -11.64
C ARG A 16 14.08 -10.97 -12.69
N GLU A 17 15.22 -11.15 -13.35
CA GLU A 17 15.34 -12.14 -14.43
C GLU A 17 15.24 -13.57 -13.91
N ALA A 18 15.89 -13.85 -12.78
CA ALA A 18 15.87 -15.17 -12.15
C ALA A 18 14.47 -15.58 -11.66
N LEU A 19 13.64 -14.60 -11.24
CA LEU A 19 12.31 -14.85 -10.71
C LEU A 19 11.19 -14.73 -11.76
N ALA A 20 11.44 -14.13 -12.92
CA ALA A 20 10.42 -13.90 -13.95
C ALA A 20 9.59 -15.14 -14.34
N PRO A 21 10.18 -16.36 -14.49
CA PRO A 21 9.40 -17.56 -14.80
C PRO A 21 8.45 -18.01 -13.69
N ARG A 22 8.59 -17.46 -12.47
CA ARG A 22 7.80 -17.80 -11.28
C ARG A 22 6.74 -16.76 -10.96
N PHE A 23 6.59 -15.72 -11.78
CA PHE A 23 5.63 -14.67 -11.50
C PHE A 23 4.20 -15.15 -11.67
N VAL A 24 3.39 -14.93 -10.64
CA VAL A 24 1.94 -15.00 -10.70
C VAL A 24 1.44 -13.57 -10.53
N GLN A 25 0.92 -12.98 -11.61
CA GLN A 25 0.42 -11.61 -11.59
C GLN A 25 -1.02 -11.59 -11.07
N GLY A 26 -1.28 -10.73 -10.08
CA GLY A 26 -2.63 -10.36 -9.68
C GLY A 26 -3.07 -9.05 -10.35
N GLU A 27 -4.36 -8.93 -10.66
CA GLU A 27 -5.00 -7.75 -11.21
C GLU A 27 -5.01 -6.58 -10.21
N ASN A 28 -5.00 -6.88 -8.92
CA ASN A 28 -4.90 -5.89 -7.86
C ASN A 28 -4.26 -6.49 -6.60
N ILE A 29 -3.97 -5.62 -5.62
CA ILE A 29 -3.27 -6.00 -4.40
C ILE A 29 -4.06 -6.95 -3.51
N ALA A 30 -5.40 -6.96 -3.59
CA ALA A 30 -6.23 -7.91 -2.87
C ALA A 30 -6.10 -9.32 -3.47
N GLN A 31 -6.07 -9.44 -4.80
CA GLN A 31 -5.86 -10.73 -5.45
C GLN A 31 -4.44 -11.29 -5.19
N THR A 32 -3.41 -10.44 -5.22
CA THR A 32 -2.06 -10.86 -4.84
C THR A 32 -2.01 -11.39 -3.41
N GLN A 33 -2.66 -10.69 -2.46
CA GLN A 33 -2.75 -11.16 -1.08
C GLN A 33 -3.53 -12.47 -0.97
N GLN A 34 -4.61 -12.64 -1.74
CA GLN A 34 -5.39 -13.88 -1.77
C GLN A 34 -4.53 -15.07 -2.22
N PHE A 35 -3.71 -14.92 -3.27
CA PHE A 35 -2.83 -16.00 -3.73
C PHE A 35 -1.86 -16.46 -2.64
N VAL A 36 -1.29 -15.52 -1.89
CA VAL A 36 -0.40 -15.85 -0.76
C VAL A 36 -1.18 -16.50 0.38
N ALA A 37 -2.33 -15.94 0.75
CA ALA A 37 -3.13 -16.42 1.87
C ALA A 37 -3.69 -17.83 1.65
N THR A 38 -3.98 -18.21 0.41
CA THR A 38 -4.45 -19.57 0.06
C THR A 38 -3.33 -20.53 -0.30
N GLY A 39 -2.06 -20.10 -0.29
CA GLY A 39 -0.92 -20.92 -0.68
C GLY A 39 -0.80 -21.19 -2.19
N ASN A 40 -1.56 -20.47 -3.03
CA ASN A 40 -1.42 -20.54 -4.48
C ASN A 40 -0.14 -19.84 -4.97
N ALA A 41 0.42 -18.97 -4.14
CA ALA A 41 1.78 -18.43 -4.27
C ALA A 41 2.50 -18.55 -2.91
N GLU A 42 3.73 -19.02 -2.91
CA GLU A 42 4.52 -19.20 -1.69
C GLU A 42 4.93 -17.87 -1.04
N LEU A 43 5.18 -16.85 -1.86
CA LEU A 43 5.59 -15.51 -1.47
C LEU A 43 4.89 -14.48 -2.35
N GLY A 44 4.67 -13.28 -1.81
CA GLY A 44 4.12 -12.17 -2.60
C GLY A 44 4.40 -10.82 -1.97
N PHE A 45 4.54 -9.81 -2.82
CA PHE A 45 4.56 -8.41 -2.40
C PHE A 45 3.12 -7.93 -2.18
N VAL A 46 2.78 -7.61 -0.93
CA VAL A 46 1.44 -7.16 -0.51
C VAL A 46 1.50 -5.78 0.14
N ALA A 47 0.35 -5.12 0.27
CA ALA A 47 0.29 -3.89 1.06
C ALA A 47 0.33 -4.24 2.56
N LEU A 48 1.19 -3.58 3.33
CA LEU A 48 1.33 -3.83 4.76
C LEU A 48 -0.02 -3.78 5.50
N ALA A 49 -0.87 -2.81 5.15
CA ALA A 49 -2.21 -2.64 5.71
C ALA A 49 -3.12 -3.87 5.61
N GLN A 50 -2.88 -4.80 4.67
CA GLN A 50 -3.67 -6.03 4.54
C GLN A 50 -3.31 -7.09 5.57
N VAL A 51 -2.10 -7.02 6.12
CA VAL A 51 -1.53 -8.04 7.02
C VAL A 51 -1.14 -7.47 8.38
N TRP A 52 -1.30 -6.16 8.59
CA TRP A 52 -0.91 -5.46 9.81
C TRP A 52 -2.07 -5.35 10.80
N ARG A 53 -1.87 -5.83 12.03
CA ARG A 53 -2.78 -5.61 13.15
C ARG A 53 -1.96 -5.36 14.41
N ASP A 54 -2.39 -4.38 15.21
CA ASP A 54 -1.81 -4.06 16.52
C ASP A 54 -0.28 -3.90 16.50
N GLY A 55 0.25 -3.23 15.47
CA GLY A 55 1.68 -2.94 15.36
C GLY A 55 2.57 -4.11 14.93
N ARG A 56 1.98 -5.19 14.40
CA ARG A 56 2.71 -6.36 13.90
C ARG A 56 2.01 -7.03 12.72
N ILE A 57 2.74 -7.91 12.03
CA ILE A 57 2.15 -8.82 11.05
C ILE A 57 1.26 -9.81 11.82
N ALA A 58 -0.02 -9.86 11.44
CA ALA A 58 -1.05 -10.60 12.16
C ALA A 58 -0.90 -12.12 11.99
N GLU A 59 -0.56 -12.57 10.78
CA GLU A 59 -0.49 -13.98 10.40
C GLU A 59 0.70 -14.23 9.47
N GLY A 60 1.26 -15.44 9.55
CA GLY A 60 2.39 -15.85 8.74
C GLY A 60 3.68 -15.12 9.13
N SER A 61 4.48 -14.81 8.11
CA SER A 61 5.73 -14.07 8.26
C SER A 61 5.85 -13.05 7.13
N GLY A 62 6.66 -12.02 7.33
CA GLY A 62 6.89 -11.05 6.29
C GLY A 62 8.12 -10.20 6.56
N TRP A 63 8.59 -9.58 5.49
CA TRP A 63 9.72 -8.68 5.49
C TRP A 63 9.25 -7.28 5.08
N ILE A 64 9.47 -6.30 5.95
CA ILE A 64 9.19 -4.90 5.61
C ILE A 64 10.29 -4.44 4.68
N VAL A 65 9.91 -4.23 3.41
CA VAL A 65 10.85 -3.81 2.37
C VAL A 65 11.45 -2.44 2.74
N PRO A 66 12.78 -2.31 2.80
CA PRO A 66 13.44 -1.02 3.02
C PRO A 66 13.02 0.01 1.97
N ALA A 67 12.69 1.22 2.43
CA ALA A 67 12.19 2.29 1.56
C ALA A 67 13.17 2.71 0.45
N ALA A 68 14.47 2.42 0.59
CA ALA A 68 15.48 2.71 -0.43
C ALA A 68 15.41 1.79 -1.66
N LEU A 69 14.64 0.68 -1.61
CA LEU A 69 14.55 -0.30 -2.70
C LEU A 69 13.44 0.01 -3.71
N HIS A 70 12.61 1.02 -3.48
CA HIS A 70 11.55 1.41 -4.39
C HIS A 70 11.18 2.89 -4.21
N ALA A 71 10.52 3.45 -5.22
CA ALA A 71 9.94 4.78 -5.11
C ALA A 71 8.84 4.80 -4.02
N PRO A 72 8.66 5.91 -3.28
CA PRO A 72 7.59 6.03 -2.30
C PRO A 72 6.20 5.78 -2.92
N ILE A 73 5.38 4.97 -2.26
CA ILE A 73 3.99 4.72 -2.67
C ILE A 73 3.12 5.82 -2.04
N ARG A 74 2.95 6.93 -2.77
CA ARG A 74 2.06 8.02 -2.35
C ARG A 74 0.61 7.70 -2.69
N GLN A 75 -0.30 7.99 -1.77
CA GLN A 75 -1.73 7.80 -1.92
C GLN A 75 -2.44 9.13 -1.69
N ASP A 76 -2.92 9.72 -2.78
CA ASP A 76 -3.59 11.01 -2.75
C ASP A 76 -5.11 10.83 -2.82
N ALA A 77 -5.83 11.74 -2.16
CA ALA A 77 -7.27 11.87 -2.28
C ALA A 77 -7.59 13.17 -3.01
N VAL A 78 -8.45 13.11 -4.02
CA VAL A 78 -8.90 14.27 -4.78
C VAL A 78 -10.42 14.36 -4.78
N LEU A 79 -10.93 15.59 -4.76
CA LEU A 79 -12.35 15.85 -4.93
C LEU A 79 -12.65 15.99 -6.42
N LEU A 80 -13.53 15.13 -6.94
CA LEU A 80 -13.96 15.21 -8.34
C LEU A 80 -14.93 16.37 -8.54
N ASP A 81 -14.94 16.95 -9.75
CA ASP A 81 -15.81 18.09 -10.10
C ASP A 81 -17.29 17.91 -9.74
N PRO A 82 -17.93 16.75 -9.95
CA PRO A 82 -19.32 16.54 -9.55
C PRO A 82 -19.56 16.64 -8.03
N GLY A 83 -18.50 16.50 -7.23
CA GLY A 83 -18.51 16.58 -5.77
C GLY A 83 -18.18 17.97 -5.22
N ARG A 84 -17.76 18.93 -6.06
CA ARG A 84 -17.17 20.20 -5.61
C ARG A 84 -18.04 21.00 -4.64
N ASP A 85 -19.35 21.01 -4.87
CA ASP A 85 -20.32 21.73 -4.04
C ASP A 85 -21.13 20.80 -3.12
N ARG A 86 -20.75 19.52 -3.02
CA ARG A 86 -21.51 18.54 -2.20
C ARG A 86 -21.01 18.57 -0.76
N PRO A 87 -21.85 18.96 0.22
CA PRO A 87 -21.43 19.09 1.61
C PRO A 87 -20.83 17.80 2.20
N ALA A 88 -21.38 16.63 1.82
CA ALA A 88 -20.86 15.35 2.26
C ALA A 88 -19.45 15.05 1.73
N ALA A 89 -19.15 15.41 0.48
CA ALA A 89 -17.83 15.20 -0.10
C ALA A 89 -16.78 16.12 0.53
N LEU A 90 -17.13 17.39 0.75
CA LEU A 90 -16.28 18.34 1.49
C LEU A 90 -16.05 17.91 2.94
N ALA A 91 -17.08 17.38 3.60
CA ALA A 91 -16.97 16.84 4.96
C ALA A 91 -16.01 15.65 5.03
N LEU A 92 -16.07 14.73 4.04
CA LEU A 92 -15.14 13.61 3.95
C LEU A 92 -13.69 14.08 3.76
N MET A 93 -13.44 15.03 2.85
CA MET A 93 -12.09 15.59 2.63
C MET A 93 -11.54 16.31 3.86
N ARG A 94 -12.40 16.92 4.67
CA ARG A 94 -12.01 17.51 5.97
C ARG A 94 -11.72 16.42 7.00
N TYR A 95 -12.56 15.39 7.08
CA TYR A 95 -12.39 14.27 8.00
C TYR A 95 -11.07 13.52 7.75
N LEU A 96 -10.75 13.21 6.49
CA LEU A 96 -9.52 12.51 6.10
C LEU A 96 -8.24 13.26 6.55
N ARG A 97 -8.33 14.59 6.74
CA ARG A 97 -7.23 15.42 7.25
C ARG A 97 -7.18 15.53 8.77
N GLY A 98 -8.24 15.12 9.48
CA GLY A 98 -8.34 15.21 10.93
C GLY A 98 -7.63 14.09 11.68
N ASP A 99 -7.40 14.30 12.97
CA ASP A 99 -6.60 13.39 13.80
C ASP A 99 -7.18 11.98 13.92
N ALA A 100 -8.51 11.84 13.92
CA ALA A 100 -9.18 10.54 13.93
C ALA A 100 -8.82 9.69 12.70
N ALA A 101 -8.89 10.27 11.49
CA ALA A 101 -8.51 9.57 10.27
C ALA A 101 -7.00 9.28 10.24
N ARG A 102 -6.17 10.24 10.66
CA ARG A 102 -4.71 10.08 10.77
C ARG A 102 -4.32 8.93 11.70
N ALA A 103 -5.03 8.77 12.82
CA ALA A 103 -4.82 7.68 13.75
C ALA A 103 -5.15 6.32 13.11
N VAL A 104 -6.27 6.22 12.39
CA VAL A 104 -6.64 5.01 11.64
C VAL A 104 -5.58 4.68 10.58
N ILE A 105 -5.17 5.66 9.77
CA ILE A 105 -4.17 5.49 8.71
C ILE A 105 -2.86 4.93 9.28
N ARG A 106 -2.33 5.52 10.37
CA ARG A 106 -1.13 5.01 11.05
C ARG A 106 -1.34 3.62 11.66
N GLY A 107 -2.53 3.35 12.21
CA GLY A 107 -2.87 2.06 12.81
C GLY A 107 -2.75 0.89 11.83
N PHE A 108 -2.98 1.14 10.53
CA PHE A 108 -2.78 0.16 9.46
C PHE A 108 -1.37 0.19 8.83
N GLY A 109 -0.41 0.90 9.42
CA GLY A 109 0.98 0.90 8.98
C GLY A 109 1.31 1.86 7.83
N TYR A 110 0.39 2.79 7.48
CA TYR A 110 0.70 3.86 6.54
C TYR A 110 1.47 4.99 7.22
N ALA A 111 2.41 5.57 6.48
CA ALA A 111 3.00 6.85 6.84
C ALA A 111 2.02 8.00 6.51
N LEU A 112 2.15 9.11 7.23
CA LEU A 112 1.48 10.36 6.87
C LEU A 112 2.46 11.27 6.14
N PRO A 113 1.97 12.10 5.20
CA PRO A 113 2.80 13.10 4.53
C PRO A 113 3.48 14.03 5.56
N ALA A 114 4.69 14.49 5.22
CA ALA A 114 5.31 15.55 6.01
C ALA A 114 4.46 16.83 5.91
N ALA A 115 4.58 17.73 6.89
CA ALA A 115 3.82 18.99 6.87
C ALA A 115 4.09 19.83 5.60
N SER A 116 5.24 19.64 4.95
CA SER A 116 5.62 20.27 3.68
C SER A 116 4.94 19.69 2.43
N ASP A 117 4.33 18.50 2.55
CA ASP A 117 3.74 17.77 1.41
C ASP A 117 2.21 17.97 1.32
N VAL A 118 1.61 18.68 2.28
CA VAL A 118 0.17 18.97 2.30
C VAL A 118 -0.08 20.25 1.51
N GLN A 119 -0.49 20.11 0.24
CA GLN A 119 -1.06 21.21 -0.56
C GLN A 119 -2.51 21.49 -0.16
#